data_AF-A0A316NT19-F1
#
_entry.id   AF-A0A316NT19-F1
#
_cell.length_a   1.000
_cell.length_b   1.000
_cell.length_c   1.000
_cell.angle_alpha   90.00
_cell.angle_beta   90.00
_cell.angle_gamma   90.00
#
_symmetry.space_group_name_H-M   'P 1'
#
loop_
_entity.id
_entity.type
_entity.pdbx_description
1 polymer ?
#
loop_
_entity_poly.entity_id
_entity_poly.type
_entity_poly.pdbx_seq_one_letter_code
_entity_poly.pdbx_strand_id
1 'polypeptide(L)'
;MKENVGKFFEIYASDPTVRSRVEENVAAYPGSYEIREALTEFALLPVAEELGLGFTIQELRAYETRLKLERGMAKDGEYDRGEHSYWLLERGWEEPRPEEKSK
;
A
#
# COMPACT_ATOMS: atom_id res chain seq x y z
N MET A 1 5.00 -4.31 16.37
CA MET A 1 4.67 -3.86 15.00
C MET A 1 5.24 -2.45 14.90
N LYS A 2 6.19 -2.15 14.00
CA LYS A 2 6.70 -0.78 13.91
C LYS A 2 5.55 0.14 13.49
N GLU A 3 5.22 1.10 14.35
CA GLU A 3 4.15 2.09 14.13
C GLU A 3 4.42 3.03 12.93
N ASN A 4 5.62 2.94 12.35
CA ASN A 4 6.11 3.82 11.29
C ASN A 4 5.23 3.82 10.05
N VAL A 5 4.72 2.64 9.61
CA VAL A 5 3.86 2.55 8.41
C VAL A 5 2.57 3.37 8.63
N GLY A 6 1.93 3.23 9.79
CA GLY A 6 0.72 3.97 10.13
C GLY A 6 0.98 5.48 10.21
N LYS A 7 2.02 5.88 10.94
CA LYS A 7 2.43 7.29 11.06
C LYS A 7 2.78 7.91 9.71
N PHE A 8 3.44 7.15 8.83
CA PHE A 8 3.73 7.61 7.47
C PHE A 8 2.43 7.87 6.70
N PHE A 9 1.45 6.96 6.74
CA PHE A 9 0.18 7.17 6.02
C PHE A 9 -0.68 8.29 6.62
N GLU A 10 -0.61 8.55 7.92
CA GLU A 10 -1.22 9.74 8.55
C GLU A 10 -0.63 11.04 7.98
N ILE A 11 0.70 11.10 7.83
CA ILE A 11 1.38 12.23 7.20
C ILE A 11 1.06 12.28 5.70
N TYR A 12 1.12 11.17 4.98
CA TYR A 12 0.81 11.08 3.55
C TYR A 12 -0.62 11.57 3.22
N ALA A 13 -1.57 11.32 4.12
CA ALA A 13 -2.94 11.79 3.99
C ALA A 13 -3.08 13.30 4.27
N SER A 14 -2.29 13.84 5.18
CA SER A 14 -2.41 15.22 5.67
C SER A 14 -1.45 16.23 5.00
N ASP A 15 -0.32 15.79 4.46
CA ASP A 15 0.72 16.63 3.84
C ASP A 15 0.77 16.43 2.31
N PRO A 16 0.29 17.42 1.52
CA PRO A 16 0.37 17.38 0.06
C PRO A 16 1.80 17.29 -0.47
N THR A 17 2.80 17.82 0.25
CA THR A 17 4.21 17.80 -0.16
C THR A 17 4.75 16.38 -0.23
N VAL A 18 4.42 15.58 0.78
CA VAL A 18 4.79 14.16 0.83
C VAL A 18 4.10 13.40 -0.30
N ARG A 19 2.82 13.72 -0.58
CA ARG A 19 2.09 13.10 -1.69
C ARG A 19 2.70 13.42 -3.04
N SER A 20 2.99 14.69 -3.30
CA SER A 20 3.61 15.13 -4.55
C SER A 20 4.97 14.49 -4.79
N ARG A 21 5.82 14.35 -3.77
CA ARG A 21 7.11 13.62 -3.89
C ARG A 21 6.93 12.16 -4.29
N VAL A 22 5.96 11.49 -3.69
CA VAL A 22 5.66 10.09 -4.05
C VAL A 22 5.10 10.01 -5.48
N GLU A 23 4.23 10.93 -5.89
CA GLU A 23 3.70 11.00 -7.27
C GLU A 23 4.80 11.30 -8.30
N GLU A 24 5.72 12.20 -7.99
CA GLU A 24 6.91 12.49 -8.80
C GLU A 24 7.78 11.24 -8.95
N ASN A 25 8.02 10.50 -7.87
CA ASN A 25 8.76 9.26 -7.93
C ASN A 25 8.02 8.18 -8.75
N VAL A 26 6.69 8.07 -8.65
CA VAL A 26 5.90 7.16 -9.49
C VAL A 26 6.02 7.54 -10.96
N ALA A 27 5.93 8.83 -11.30
CA ALA A 27 6.07 9.32 -12.66
C ALA A 27 7.49 9.10 -13.22
N ALA A 28 8.50 9.14 -12.36
CA ALA A 28 9.90 8.89 -12.71
C ALA A 28 10.29 7.40 -12.74
N TYR A 29 9.40 6.49 -12.30
CA TYR A 29 9.73 5.07 -12.19
C TYR A 29 9.89 4.44 -13.58
N PRO A 30 11.07 3.87 -13.90
CA PRO A 30 11.37 3.33 -15.23
C PRO A 30 10.85 1.90 -15.46
N GLY A 31 10.32 1.26 -14.41
CA GLY A 31 9.87 -0.13 -14.44
C GLY A 31 8.37 -0.29 -14.70
N SER A 32 7.88 -1.53 -14.66
CA SER A 32 6.45 -1.81 -14.81
C SER A 32 5.68 -1.49 -13.52
N TYR A 33 4.61 -0.69 -13.64
CA TYR A 33 3.69 -0.41 -12.54
C TYR A 33 2.93 -1.65 -12.03
N GLU A 34 3.00 -2.76 -12.76
CA GLU A 34 2.46 -4.06 -12.34
C GLU A 34 3.33 -4.73 -11.28
N ILE A 35 4.62 -4.38 -11.19
CA ILE A 35 5.52 -4.90 -10.15
C ILE A 35 5.41 -3.97 -8.93
N ARG A 36 4.33 -4.13 -8.16
CA ARG A 36 3.97 -3.24 -7.03
C ARG A 36 5.05 -3.14 -5.96
N GLU A 37 5.76 -4.24 -5.69
CA GLU A 37 6.87 -4.23 -4.73
C GLU A 37 7.98 -3.30 -5.21
N ALA A 38 8.45 -3.47 -6.45
CA ALA A 38 9.50 -2.63 -7.03
C ALA A 38 9.07 -1.17 -7.19
N LEU A 39 7.81 -0.90 -7.54
CA LEU A 39 7.26 0.46 -7.57
C LEU A 39 7.24 1.09 -6.17
N THR A 40 6.87 0.32 -5.14
CA THR A 40 6.82 0.79 -3.75
C THR A 40 8.23 1.05 -3.22
N GLU A 41 9.18 0.17 -3.50
CA GLU A 41 10.60 0.33 -3.16
C GLU A 41 11.20 1.57 -3.80
N PHE A 42 10.80 1.90 -5.03
CA PHE A 42 11.29 3.08 -5.72
C PHE A 42 10.59 4.38 -5.28
N ALA A 43 9.27 4.35 -5.12
CA ALA A 43 8.49 5.57 -4.98
C ALA A 43 8.10 5.92 -3.54
N LEU A 44 7.78 4.92 -2.73
CA LEU A 44 7.22 5.10 -1.39
C LEU A 44 8.30 5.04 -0.30
N LEU A 45 9.13 3.99 -0.33
CA LEU A 45 10.10 3.74 0.74
C LEU A 45 11.13 4.86 0.91
N PRO A 46 11.69 5.48 -0.16
CA PRO A 46 12.65 6.56 0.02
C PRO A 46 12.04 7.76 0.76
N VAL A 47 10.78 8.09 0.47
CA VAL A 47 10.08 9.19 1.16
C VAL A 47 9.83 8.85 2.63
N ALA A 48 9.50 7.59 2.94
CA ALA A 48 9.35 7.14 4.32
C ALA A 48 10.68 7.22 5.09
N GLU A 49 11.78 6.79 4.48
CA GLU A 49 13.14 6.89 5.06
C GLU A 49 13.55 8.34 5.32
N GLU A 50 13.28 9.25 4.37
CA GLU A 50 13.58 10.68 4.50
C GLU A 50 12.81 11.36 5.66
N LEU A 51 11.62 10.84 5.99
CA LEU A 51 10.82 11.30 7.13
C LEU A 51 11.25 10.65 8.47
N GLY A 52 12.25 9.77 8.45
CA GLY A 52 12.65 8.97 9.62
C GLY A 52 11.62 7.89 9.99
N LEU A 53 10.69 7.60 9.09
CA LEU A 53 9.61 6.64 9.23
C LEU A 53 9.84 5.41 8.33
N GLY A 54 11.10 5.04 8.11
CA GLY A 54 11.49 3.88 7.33
C GLY A 54 10.76 2.60 7.73
N PHE A 55 10.32 1.84 6.73
CA PHE A 55 9.66 0.55 6.87
C PHE A 55 9.93 -0.35 5.67
N THR A 56 9.68 -1.65 5.84
CA THR A 56 9.89 -2.68 4.81
C THR A 56 8.61 -3.00 4.06
N ILE A 57 8.74 -3.64 2.88
CA ILE A 57 7.60 -4.18 2.11
C ILE A 57 6.76 -5.16 2.95
N GLN A 58 7.40 -5.99 3.78
CA GLN A 58 6.69 -6.91 4.66
C GLN A 58 5.85 -6.18 5.72
N GLU A 59 6.37 -5.10 6.29
CA GLU A 59 5.65 -4.27 7.24
C GLU A 59 4.47 -3.55 6.58
N LEU A 60 4.64 -3.03 5.37
CA LEU A 60 3.56 -2.45 4.57
C LEU A 60 2.48 -3.49 4.25
N ARG A 61 2.87 -4.69 3.80
CA ARG A 61 1.95 -5.79 3.52
C ARG A 61 1.15 -6.20 4.74
N ALA A 62 1.80 -6.30 5.90
CA ALA A 62 1.12 -6.63 7.17
C ALA A 62 0.15 -5.52 7.60
N TYR A 63 0.53 -4.25 7.42
CA TYR A 63 -0.33 -3.10 7.71
C TYR A 63 -1.58 -3.08 6.82
N GLU A 64 -1.42 -3.21 5.50
CA GLU A 64 -2.54 -3.24 4.56
C GLU A 64 -3.44 -4.46 4.77
N THR A 65 -2.85 -5.63 5.06
CA THR A 65 -3.62 -6.86 5.37
C THR A 65 -4.46 -6.67 6.62
N ARG A 66 -3.90 -6.07 7.68
CA ARG A 66 -4.65 -5.75 8.90
C ARG A 66 -5.79 -4.76 8.61
N LEU A 67 -5.53 -3.69 7.86
CA LEU A 67 -6.57 -2.72 7.47
C LEU A 67 -7.70 -3.38 6.67
N LYS A 68 -7.36 -4.29 5.74
CA LYS A 68 -8.34 -5.05 4.96
C LYS A 68 -9.18 -5.97 5.85
N LEU A 69 -8.55 -6.68 6.78
CA LEU A 69 -9.25 -7.55 7.74
C LEU A 69 -10.16 -6.76 8.68
N GLU A 70 -9.67 -5.67 9.26
CA GLU A 70 -10.46 -4.79 10.14
C GLU A 70 -11.70 -4.26 9.41
N ARG A 71 -11.59 -3.92 8.12
CA ARG A 71 -12.73 -3.51 7.29
C ARG A 71 -13.69 -4.66 6.98
N GLY A 72 -13.16 -5.82 6.61
CA GLY A 72 -13.97 -7.02 6.37
C GLY A 72 -14.76 -7.46 7.61
N MET A 73 -14.25 -7.15 8.80
CA MET A 73 -14.92 -7.39 10.09
C MET A 73 -15.86 -6.25 10.51
N ALA A 74 -15.75 -5.06 9.91
CA ALA A 74 -16.49 -3.86 10.29
C ALA A 74 -17.83 -3.66 9.55
N LYS A 75 -18.16 -4.45 8.51
CA LYS A 75 -19.45 -4.32 7.81
C LYS A 75 -20.05 -5.66 7.39
N ASP A 76 -21.26 -5.92 7.89
CA ASP A 76 -22.25 -6.79 7.27
C ASP A 76 -22.55 -6.30 5.84
N GLY A 77 -21.95 -6.95 4.84
CA GLY A 77 -22.52 -7.01 3.48
C GLY A 77 -22.40 -5.80 2.55
N GLU A 78 -21.73 -4.72 2.92
CA GLU A 78 -21.53 -3.58 2.00
C GLU A 78 -20.02 -3.32 1.79
N TYR A 79 -19.48 -3.91 0.71
CA TYR A 79 -18.16 -3.56 0.18
C TYR A 79 -18.20 -2.07 -0.18
N ASP A 80 -17.61 -1.23 0.68
CA ASP A 80 -17.37 0.16 0.35
C ASP A 80 -16.36 0.19 -0.80
N ARG A 81 -16.89 0.37 -2.01
CA ARG A 81 -16.14 0.47 -3.26
C ARG A 81 -15.47 1.85 -3.40
N GLY A 82 -15.50 2.68 -2.35
CA GLY A 82 -14.69 3.89 -2.26
C GLY A 82 -13.23 3.53 -2.50
N GLU A 83 -12.57 4.30 -3.37
CA GLU A 83 -11.22 4.09 -3.91
C GLU A 83 -10.14 3.97 -2.82
N HIS A 84 -10.11 2.85 -2.11
CA HIS A 84 -9.05 2.55 -1.18
C HIS A 84 -7.90 1.92 -1.96
N SER A 85 -7.08 2.78 -2.55
CA SER A 85 -5.85 2.37 -3.19
C SER A 85 -4.82 1.98 -2.14
N TYR A 86 -4.74 0.69 -1.85
CA TYR A 86 -3.55 0.11 -1.24
C TYR A 86 -2.37 0.20 -2.22
N TRP A 87 -1.15 0.29 -1.67
CA TRP A 87 0.07 0.30 -2.44
C TRP A 87 0.44 -1.10 -2.94
N LEU A 88 0.26 -2.13 -2.11
CA LEU A 88 0.54 -3.51 -2.46
C LEU A 88 -0.73 -4.33 -2.72
N LEU A 89 -1.76 -4.20 -1.87
CA LEU A 89 -3.01 -4.95 -2.04
C LEU A 89 -3.88 -4.36 -3.18
N GLU A 90 -4.74 -5.19 -3.77
CA GLU A 90 -5.82 -4.76 -4.71
C GLU A 90 -5.40 -4.03 -5.99
N ARG A 91 -4.08 -3.94 -6.26
CA ARG A 91 -3.50 -3.41 -7.50
C ARG A 91 -2.99 -4.52 -8.45
N GLY A 92 -3.43 -5.77 -8.23
CA GLY A 92 -2.93 -7.02 -8.84
C GLY A 92 -1.54 -7.40 -8.30
N TRP A 93 -1.15 -8.65 -8.06
CA TRP A 93 -1.76 -9.97 -8.15
C TRP A 93 -2.56 -10.30 -6.87
N GLU A 94 -3.83 -10.67 -7.01
CA GLU A 94 -4.47 -11.52 -6.01
C GLU A 94 -3.81 -12.90 -6.13
N GLU A 95 -3.36 -13.50 -5.02
CA GLU A 95 -3.16 -14.95 -5.04
C GLU A 95 -4.46 -15.57 -5.57
N PRO A 96 -4.42 -16.48 -6.55
CA PRO A 96 -5.62 -17.15 -6.98
C PRO A 96 -6.27 -17.72 -5.73
N ARG A 97 -7.54 -17.37 -5.52
CA ARG A 97 -8.31 -17.91 -4.39
C ARG A 97 -8.13 -19.43 -4.42
N PRO A 98 -8.02 -20.12 -3.26
CA PRO A 98 -7.82 -21.56 -3.24
C PRO A 98 -8.82 -22.35 -4.10
N GLU A 99 -10.00 -21.76 -4.35
CA GLU A 99 -11.09 -22.28 -5.18
C GLU A 99 -10.80 -22.29 -6.70
N GLU A 100 -9.79 -21.55 -7.20
CA GLU A 100 -9.42 -21.53 -8.63
C GLU A 100 -8.36 -22.59 -9.00
N LYS A 101 -7.91 -23.43 -8.06
CA LYS A 101 -7.07 -24.61 -8.35
C LYS A 101 -7.90 -25.84 -8.76
N SER A 102 -9.00 -25.64 -9.46
CA SER A 102 -9.75 -26.74 -10.08
C SER A 102 -10.27 -26.33 -11.45
N LYS A 103 -9.42 -26.52 -12.46
CA LYS A 103 -9.85 -26.91 -13.79
C LYS A 103 -8.77 -27.70 -14.49
#